data_AF-A0A3M1RD93-F1
#
_entry.id   AF-A0A3M1RD93-F1
#
_cell.length_a   1.000
_cell.length_b   1.000
_cell.length_c   1.000
_cell.angle_alpha   90.00
_cell.angle_beta   90.00
_cell.angle_gamma   90.00
#
_symmetry.space_group_name_H-M   'P 1'
#
loop_
_entity.id
_entity.type
_entity.pdbx_description
1 polymer ?
#
loop_
_entity_poly.entity_id
_entity_poly.type
_entity_poly.pdbx_seq_one_letter_code
_entity_poly.pdbx_strand_id
1 'polypeptide(L)'
;DPERPMPNYEELERLGEMIWEIPEVASEDVVVTVRDVKATLVTDRSVEILKRYFPRSVFGIGCETGSREHSIRLGRPYEPERVLSAVKIFHRQGIRPKINMIAGLPWQSRETTEETLRLMDRLEPYISHFDFTRFESLPMSGLDDHPSDTGPLTDENSRRLIERSNEIQRRLFEAFVGERLKVVIGRYGEGGPARPGGPGKTPRRGFRRLAGLVGYPIFDKRQLSLYATVVKIKDGARGRVKNGDVAFVEVDGVGRAGFRLVLEGRLIEQASS
;
A
#
# COMPACT_ATOMS: atom_id res chain seq x y z
N ASP A 1 19.96 -18.43 10.86
CA ASP A 1 20.22 -17.04 10.49
C ASP A 1 19.11 -16.60 9.56
N PRO A 2 18.21 -15.69 9.96
CA PRO A 2 17.09 -15.27 9.12
C PRO A 2 17.49 -14.34 7.97
N GLU A 3 18.76 -13.93 7.91
CA GLU A 3 19.36 -13.24 6.75
C GLU A 3 19.93 -14.24 5.72
N ARG A 4 19.85 -15.54 6.00
CA ARG A 4 20.20 -16.62 5.09
C ARG A 4 19.00 -17.57 4.89
N PRO A 5 18.74 -18.05 3.66
CA PRO A 5 19.55 -17.88 2.46
C PRO A 5 19.38 -16.50 1.78
N MET A 6 20.27 -16.21 0.84
CA MET A 6 20.08 -15.14 -0.14
C MET A 6 18.81 -15.41 -0.97
N PRO A 7 18.28 -14.40 -1.69
CA PRO A 7 17.20 -14.63 -2.64
C PRO A 7 17.56 -15.72 -3.63
N ASN A 8 16.61 -16.59 -3.95
CA ASN A 8 16.77 -17.55 -5.04
C ASN A 8 16.52 -16.81 -6.35
N TYR A 9 17.59 -16.27 -6.94
CA TYR A 9 17.52 -15.43 -8.13
C TYR A 9 17.01 -16.21 -9.34
N GLU A 10 17.50 -17.45 -9.50
CA GLU A 10 17.17 -18.32 -10.62
C GLU A 10 15.67 -18.65 -10.64
N GLU A 11 15.08 -18.98 -9.48
CA GLU A 11 13.64 -19.24 -9.40
C GLU A 11 12.79 -17.97 -9.54
N LEU A 12 13.29 -16.80 -9.12
CA LEU A 12 12.59 -15.53 -9.36
C LEU A 12 12.56 -15.16 -10.85
N GLU A 13 13.68 -15.35 -11.56
CA GLU A 13 13.75 -15.13 -13.00
C GLU A 13 12.86 -16.11 -13.75
N ARG A 14 12.94 -17.40 -13.42
CA ARG A 14 12.10 -18.45 -14.00
C ARG A 14 10.61 -18.20 -13.77
N LEU A 15 10.20 -17.82 -12.56
CA LEU A 15 8.82 -17.47 -12.27
C LEU A 15 8.36 -16.27 -13.10
N GLY A 16 9.21 -15.25 -13.22
CA GLY A 16 8.97 -14.09 -14.06
C GLY A 16 8.72 -14.49 -15.52
N GLU A 17 9.61 -15.29 -16.09
CA GLU A 17 9.48 -15.81 -17.47
C GLU A 17 8.17 -16.56 -17.67
N MET A 18 7.86 -17.52 -16.79
CA MET A 18 6.62 -18.30 -16.86
C MET A 18 5.37 -17.43 -16.78
N ILE A 19 5.39 -16.34 -15.99
CA ILE A 19 4.27 -15.40 -15.91
C ILE A 19 4.10 -14.62 -17.21
N TRP A 20 5.20 -14.24 -17.87
CA TRP A 20 5.17 -13.50 -19.13
C TRP A 20 4.86 -14.38 -20.36
N GLU A 21 4.90 -15.71 -20.23
CA GLU A 21 4.39 -16.63 -21.24
C GLU A 21 2.84 -16.64 -21.31
N ILE A 22 2.16 -16.15 -20.28
CA ILE A 22 0.69 -16.04 -20.26
C ILE A 22 0.27 -14.94 -21.25
N PRO A 23 -0.50 -15.26 -22.33
CA PRO A 23 -0.82 -14.30 -23.39
C PRO A 23 -1.44 -13.01 -22.88
N GLU A 24 -2.32 -13.07 -21.88
CA GLU A 24 -3.00 -11.92 -21.29
C GLU A 24 -2.05 -11.02 -20.48
N VAL A 25 -0.96 -11.57 -19.95
CA VAL A 25 0.08 -10.78 -19.29
C VAL A 25 0.98 -10.12 -20.34
N ALA A 26 1.37 -10.88 -21.37
CA ALA A 26 2.18 -10.39 -22.48
C ALA A 26 1.49 -9.28 -23.30
N SER A 27 0.16 -9.37 -23.48
CA SER A 27 -0.65 -8.34 -24.13
C SER A 27 -0.94 -7.13 -23.23
N GLU A 28 -0.51 -7.18 -21.96
CA GLU A 28 -0.85 -6.22 -20.90
C GLU A 28 -2.35 -6.09 -20.57
N ASP A 29 -3.16 -7.08 -20.93
CA ASP A 29 -4.58 -7.13 -20.54
C ASP A 29 -4.74 -7.42 -19.03
N VAL A 30 -3.75 -8.10 -18.43
CA VAL A 30 -3.67 -8.40 -17.00
C VAL A 30 -2.42 -7.78 -16.39
N VAL A 31 -2.58 -7.14 -15.23
CA VAL A 31 -1.46 -6.63 -14.43
C VAL A 31 -1.14 -7.59 -13.31
N VAL A 32 0.08 -8.13 -13.32
CA VAL A 32 0.61 -8.95 -12.23
C VAL A 32 1.37 -8.06 -11.24
N THR A 33 1.11 -8.24 -9.95
CA THR A 33 1.78 -7.47 -8.89
C THR A 33 2.34 -8.37 -7.80
N VAL A 34 3.50 -7.97 -7.29
CA VAL A 34 4.11 -8.51 -6.07
C VAL A 34 3.87 -7.51 -4.96
N ARG A 35 3.32 -7.99 -3.84
CA ARG A 35 3.01 -7.12 -2.70
C ARG A 35 4.17 -7.03 -1.73
N ASP A 36 4.47 -8.07 -0.98
CA ASP A 36 5.34 -7.94 0.19
C ASP A 36 6.71 -8.59 -0.04
N VAL A 37 7.78 -7.86 0.31
CA VAL A 37 9.17 -8.32 0.23
C VAL A 37 9.85 -8.19 1.60
N LYS A 38 10.68 -9.19 1.95
CA LYS A 38 11.46 -9.15 3.19
C LYS A 38 12.69 -8.26 3.01
N ALA A 39 12.92 -7.34 3.95
CA ALA A 39 14.05 -6.39 3.86
C ALA A 39 15.43 -7.07 3.77
N THR A 40 15.59 -8.25 4.37
CA THR A 40 16.82 -9.05 4.31
C THR A 40 17.09 -9.63 2.93
N LEU A 41 16.05 -9.86 2.14
CA LEU A 41 16.14 -10.38 0.77
C LEU A 41 16.27 -9.26 -0.29
N VAL A 42 16.28 -8.00 0.13
CA VAL A 42 16.45 -6.87 -0.79
C VAL A 42 17.95 -6.66 -1.06
N THR A 43 18.32 -6.89 -2.32
CA THR A 43 19.65 -6.70 -2.90
C THR A 43 19.49 -5.96 -4.24
N ASP A 44 20.56 -5.37 -4.77
CA ASP A 44 20.46 -4.71 -6.08
C ASP A 44 19.98 -5.68 -7.18
N ARG A 45 20.49 -6.93 -7.19
CA ARG A 45 20.06 -7.99 -8.14
C ARG A 45 18.59 -8.38 -7.98
N SER A 46 18.10 -8.56 -6.75
CA SER A 46 16.70 -8.92 -6.54
C SER A 46 15.76 -7.81 -6.99
N VAL A 47 16.11 -6.54 -6.73
CA VAL A 47 15.30 -5.41 -7.18
C VAL A 47 15.32 -5.26 -8.69
N GLU A 48 16.44 -5.55 -9.36
CA GLU A 48 16.51 -5.54 -10.83
C GLU A 48 15.58 -6.58 -11.45
N ILE A 49 15.59 -7.81 -10.92
CA ILE A 49 14.68 -8.88 -11.36
C ILE A 49 13.22 -8.47 -11.13
N LEU A 50 12.90 -7.99 -9.92
CA LEU A 50 11.54 -7.54 -9.59
C LEU A 50 11.08 -6.40 -10.50
N LYS A 51 11.95 -5.44 -10.82
CA LYS A 51 11.67 -4.34 -11.73
C LYS A 51 11.41 -4.82 -13.15
N ARG A 52 12.16 -5.81 -13.62
CA ARG A 52 12.04 -6.38 -14.97
C ARG A 52 10.70 -7.09 -15.15
N TYR A 53 10.35 -7.99 -14.24
CA TYR A 53 9.18 -8.84 -14.41
C TYR A 53 7.90 -8.28 -13.80
N PHE A 54 8.00 -7.38 -12.82
CA PHE A 54 6.85 -6.80 -12.11
C PHE A 54 6.89 -5.26 -12.03
N PRO A 55 7.07 -4.55 -13.16
CA PRO A 55 7.35 -3.11 -13.18
C PRO A 55 6.24 -2.23 -12.56
N ARG A 56 5.00 -2.76 -12.51
CA ARG A 56 3.80 -2.04 -12.00
C ARG A 56 3.48 -2.35 -10.53
N SER A 57 4.31 -3.15 -9.87
CA SER A 57 4.11 -3.51 -8.45
C SER A 57 4.42 -2.34 -7.51
N VAL A 58 3.61 -2.19 -6.48
CA VAL A 58 3.95 -1.37 -5.31
C VAL A 58 4.46 -2.32 -4.22
N PHE A 59 5.78 -2.44 -4.14
CA PHE A 59 6.43 -3.35 -3.19
C PHE A 59 6.30 -2.81 -1.76
N GLY A 60 5.81 -3.65 -0.85
CA GLY A 60 5.70 -3.42 0.57
C GLY A 60 6.83 -4.08 1.34
N ILE A 61 7.38 -3.37 2.32
CA ILE A 61 8.42 -3.88 3.22
C ILE A 61 7.91 -3.81 4.66
N GLY A 62 7.92 -4.95 5.35
CA GLY A 62 7.56 -5.03 6.77
C GLY A 62 8.61 -4.35 7.65
N CYS A 63 8.22 -3.26 8.30
CA CYS A 63 9.02 -2.58 9.34
C CYS A 63 8.42 -2.74 10.74
N GLU A 64 7.09 -2.64 10.83
CA GLU A 64 6.28 -2.82 12.05
C GLU A 64 6.51 -1.74 13.12
N THR A 65 7.76 -1.53 13.55
CA THR A 65 8.22 -0.47 14.47
C THR A 65 9.57 0.08 14.02
N GLY A 66 9.90 1.32 14.40
CA GLY A 66 11.24 1.89 14.19
C GLY A 66 12.18 1.79 15.39
N SER A 67 11.74 1.14 16.46
CA SER A 67 12.55 0.88 17.66
C SER A 67 13.32 -0.44 17.54
N ARG A 68 14.64 -0.41 17.74
CA ARG A 68 15.48 -1.62 17.68
C ARG A 68 15.10 -2.61 18.79
N GLU A 69 15.01 -2.13 20.03
CA GLU A 69 14.67 -2.96 21.19
C GLU A 69 13.27 -3.56 21.04
N HIS A 70 12.30 -2.75 20.59
CA HIS A 70 10.95 -3.24 20.34
C HIS A 70 10.92 -4.29 19.22
N SER A 71 11.68 -4.08 18.13
CA SER A 71 11.81 -5.06 17.03
C SER A 71 12.35 -6.40 17.54
N ILE A 72 13.39 -6.39 18.38
CA ILE A 72 13.97 -7.59 19.00
C ILE A 72 12.93 -8.28 19.88
N ARG A 73 12.22 -7.51 20.71
CA ARG A 73 11.20 -8.05 21.62
C ARG A 73 10.01 -8.68 20.88
N LEU A 74 9.66 -8.15 19.71
CA LEU A 74 8.64 -8.73 18.82
C LEU A 74 9.13 -9.98 18.07
N GLY A 75 10.37 -10.43 18.30
CA GLY A 75 10.94 -11.59 17.62
C GLY A 75 11.28 -11.33 16.16
N ARG A 76 11.49 -10.07 15.77
CA ARG A 76 11.83 -9.75 14.39
C ARG A 76 13.23 -10.23 14.04
N PRO A 77 13.43 -10.73 12.81
CA PRO A 77 14.72 -11.25 12.38
C PRO A 77 15.76 -10.18 12.05
N TYR A 78 15.38 -8.91 12.00
CA TYR A 78 16.25 -7.81 11.61
C TYR A 78 15.84 -6.49 12.27
N GLU A 79 16.77 -5.54 12.27
CA GLU A 79 16.60 -4.21 12.85
C GLU A 79 15.91 -3.24 11.87
N PRO A 80 15.23 -2.19 12.34
CA PRO A 80 14.58 -1.21 11.48
C PRO A 80 15.54 -0.52 10.48
N GLU A 81 16.82 -0.37 10.83
CA GLU A 81 17.89 0.12 9.96
C GLU A 81 18.06 -0.74 8.68
N ARG A 82 17.77 -2.04 8.75
CA ARG A 82 17.78 -2.92 7.58
C ARG A 82 16.68 -2.53 6.60
N VAL A 83 15.51 -2.11 7.09
CA VAL A 83 14.42 -1.59 6.25
C VAL A 83 14.85 -0.33 5.53
N LEU A 84 15.45 0.64 6.22
CA LEU A 84 15.93 1.87 5.58
C LEU A 84 16.96 1.56 4.49
N SER A 85 17.85 0.60 4.73
CA SER A 85 18.85 0.15 3.75
C SER A 85 18.20 -0.47 2.51
N ALA A 86 17.22 -1.36 2.70
CA ALA A 86 16.43 -1.96 1.63
C ALA A 86 15.67 -0.92 0.81
N VAL A 87 15.03 0.04 1.48
CA VAL A 87 14.29 1.14 0.84
C VAL A 87 15.21 2.00 -0.02
N LYS A 88 16.43 2.28 0.45
CA LYS A 88 17.42 3.02 -0.34
C LYS A 88 17.87 2.25 -1.58
N ILE A 89 17.95 0.92 -1.54
CA ILE A 89 18.24 0.08 -2.73
C ILE A 89 17.13 0.26 -3.77
N PHE A 90 15.86 0.08 -3.36
CA PHE A 90 14.72 0.33 -4.24
C PHE A 90 14.74 1.73 -4.84
N HIS A 91 14.97 2.76 -4.00
CA HIS A 91 14.97 4.15 -4.43
C HIS A 91 16.02 4.46 -5.49
N ARG A 92 17.25 3.96 -5.33
CA ARG A 92 18.31 4.12 -6.33
C ARG A 92 17.96 3.52 -7.69
N GLN A 93 17.08 2.52 -7.71
CA GLN A 93 16.60 1.89 -8.95
C GLN A 93 15.32 2.52 -9.51
N GLY A 94 14.87 3.64 -8.93
CA GLY A 94 13.68 4.39 -9.34
C GLY A 94 12.38 3.85 -8.78
N ILE A 95 12.43 2.98 -7.77
CA ILE A 95 11.27 2.35 -7.14
C ILE A 95 11.04 2.96 -5.75
N ARG A 96 9.80 3.32 -5.45
CA ARG A 96 9.39 3.89 -4.16
C ARG A 96 8.49 2.87 -3.44
N PRO A 97 9.05 2.02 -2.55
CA PRO A 97 8.27 0.98 -1.88
C PRO A 97 7.31 1.60 -0.86
N LYS A 98 6.30 0.85 -0.44
CA LYS A 98 5.48 1.15 0.75
C LYS A 98 6.07 0.48 1.98
N ILE A 99 5.79 1.04 3.15
CA ILE A 99 6.28 0.49 4.42
C ILE A 99 5.10 0.02 5.25
N ASN A 100 5.08 -1.27 5.56
CA ASN A 100 4.03 -1.86 6.39
C ASN A 100 4.39 -1.64 7.86
N MET A 101 3.48 -1.00 8.59
CA MET A 101 3.62 -0.63 9.99
C MET A 101 2.43 -1.20 10.78
N ILE A 102 2.64 -1.47 12.07
CA ILE A 102 1.56 -1.94 12.95
C ILE A 102 1.44 -0.96 14.11
N ALA A 103 0.27 -0.36 14.28
CA ALA A 103 -0.06 0.44 15.45
C ALA A 103 -0.63 -0.44 16.57
N GLY A 104 -0.35 -0.07 17.82
CA GLY A 104 -0.88 -0.76 18.99
C GLY A 104 -0.16 -2.08 19.29
N LEU A 105 1.09 -2.22 18.85
CA LEU A 105 1.90 -3.41 19.14
C LEU A 105 2.05 -3.62 20.66
N PRO A 106 2.14 -4.89 21.11
CA PRO A 106 2.50 -5.20 22.48
C PRO A 106 3.76 -4.44 22.92
N TRP A 107 3.72 -3.83 24.09
CA TRP A 107 4.82 -3.05 24.66
C TRP A 107 5.17 -1.74 23.94
N GLN A 108 4.34 -1.29 23.00
CA GLN A 108 4.44 0.06 22.46
C GLN A 108 4.39 1.10 23.59
N SER A 109 5.48 1.85 23.72
CA SER A 109 5.64 2.93 24.69
C SER A 109 5.92 4.25 23.98
N ARG A 110 5.89 5.35 24.73
CA ARG A 110 6.26 6.67 24.22
C ARG A 110 7.64 6.66 23.56
N GLU A 111 8.61 5.97 24.17
CA GLU A 111 9.97 5.85 23.64
C GLU A 111 10.00 5.13 22.30
N THR A 112 9.37 3.95 22.22
CA THR A 112 9.30 3.20 20.95
C THR A 112 8.58 3.98 19.85
N THR A 113 7.61 4.82 20.23
CA THR A 113 6.90 5.72 19.33
C THR A 113 7.79 6.83 18.82
N GLU A 114 8.59 7.49 19.68
CA GLU A 114 9.54 8.51 19.21
C GLU A 114 10.55 7.94 18.23
N GLU A 115 11.10 6.75 18.52
CA GLU A 115 12.04 6.07 17.62
C GLU A 115 11.38 5.73 16.28
N THR A 116 10.13 5.27 16.33
CA THR A 116 9.34 5.00 15.12
C THR A 116 9.09 6.27 14.31
N LEU A 117 8.72 7.39 14.93
CA LEU A 117 8.51 8.66 14.25
C LEU A 117 9.80 9.16 13.58
N ARG A 118 10.95 9.07 14.27
CA ARG A 118 12.26 9.43 13.69
C ARG A 118 12.61 8.57 12.47
N LEU A 119 12.30 7.27 12.51
CA LEU A 119 12.49 6.40 11.36
C LEU A 119 11.55 6.78 10.21
N MET A 120 10.28 7.08 10.50
CA MET A 120 9.32 7.51 9.49
C MET A 120 9.81 8.73 8.72
N ASP A 121 10.35 9.72 9.44
CA ASP A 121 10.93 10.93 8.84
C ASP A 121 12.15 10.61 7.94
N ARG A 122 12.98 9.65 8.34
CA ARG A 122 14.13 9.19 7.54
C ARG A 122 13.71 8.42 6.29
N LEU A 123 12.55 7.76 6.33
CA LEU A 123 12.00 6.96 5.24
C LEU A 123 11.23 7.79 4.21
N GLU A 124 10.54 8.85 4.65
CA GLU A 124 9.68 9.73 3.83
C GLU A 124 10.26 10.07 2.44
N PRO A 125 11.54 10.47 2.29
CA PRO A 125 12.07 10.85 0.97
C PRO A 125 12.09 9.71 -0.06
N TYR A 126 12.10 8.46 0.40
CA TYR A 126 12.41 7.28 -0.41
C TYR A 126 11.22 6.38 -0.71
N ILE A 127 10.10 6.59 -0.03
CA ILE A 127 8.96 5.68 -0.06
C ILE A 127 7.81 6.24 -0.89
N SER A 128 6.80 5.40 -1.08
CA SER A 128 5.46 5.79 -1.50
C SER A 128 4.64 6.27 -0.31
N HIS A 129 4.43 5.43 0.69
CA HIS A 129 3.60 5.77 1.84
C HIS A 129 3.82 4.72 2.93
N PHE A 130 3.28 5.00 4.10
CA PHE A 130 3.12 4.00 5.15
C PHE A 130 1.75 3.36 5.04
N ASP A 131 1.71 2.04 5.20
CA ASP A 131 0.51 1.23 5.27
C ASP A 131 0.38 0.72 6.71
N PHE A 132 -0.54 1.32 7.47
CA PHE A 132 -0.74 0.99 8.88
C PHE A 132 -1.88 -0.01 9.04
N THR A 133 -1.56 -1.14 9.67
CA THR A 133 -2.55 -2.03 10.26
C THR A 133 -2.58 -1.84 11.78
N ARG A 134 -3.60 -2.41 12.42
CA ARG A 134 -3.68 -2.46 13.89
C ARG A 134 -3.22 -3.82 14.35
N PHE A 135 -2.61 -3.87 15.52
CA PHE A 135 -2.30 -5.14 16.15
C PHE A 135 -3.57 -5.92 16.43
N GLU A 136 -3.61 -7.14 15.91
CA GLU A 136 -4.64 -8.12 16.20
C GLU A 136 -3.91 -9.33 16.77
N SER A 137 -4.28 -9.70 17.99
CA SER A 137 -3.81 -10.94 18.60
C SER A 137 -4.40 -12.11 17.83
N LEU A 138 -3.51 -12.97 17.36
CA LEU A 138 -3.87 -14.14 16.57
C LEU A 138 -3.69 -15.40 17.43
N PRO A 139 -4.71 -16.29 17.47
CA PRO A 139 -4.61 -17.56 18.16
C PRO A 139 -3.35 -18.34 17.78
N MET A 140 -2.64 -18.87 18.78
CA MET A 140 -1.40 -19.64 18.65
C MET A 140 -0.21 -18.85 18.07
N SER A 141 -0.28 -17.53 18.00
CA SER A 141 0.87 -16.68 17.68
C SER A 141 1.77 -16.48 18.90
N GLY A 142 3.01 -16.04 18.69
CA GLY A 142 3.92 -15.67 19.77
C GLY A 142 3.48 -14.46 20.60
N LEU A 143 2.35 -13.84 20.26
CA LEU A 143 1.75 -12.69 20.95
C LEU A 143 0.26 -12.94 21.29
N ASP A 144 -0.20 -14.20 21.30
CA ASP A 144 -1.61 -14.57 21.52
C ASP A 144 -2.13 -14.16 22.92
N ASP A 145 -1.23 -14.12 23.90
CA ASP A 145 -1.51 -13.68 25.27
C ASP A 145 -1.71 -12.17 25.41
N HIS A 146 -1.38 -11.40 24.37
CA HIS A 146 -1.61 -9.97 24.33
C HIS A 146 -3.03 -9.63 23.86
N PRO A 147 -3.68 -8.61 24.45
CA PRO A 147 -4.97 -8.17 23.96
C PRO A 147 -4.83 -7.50 22.58
N SER A 148 -5.72 -7.83 21.65
CA SER A 148 -5.86 -7.09 20.38
C SER A 148 -6.16 -5.62 20.66
N ASP A 149 -5.72 -4.75 19.74
CA ASP A 149 -6.17 -3.35 19.77
C ASP A 149 -7.69 -3.31 19.54
N THR A 150 -8.41 -2.84 20.57
CA THR A 150 -9.87 -2.75 20.58
C THR A 150 -10.40 -1.56 19.76
N GLY A 151 -9.51 -0.72 19.21
CA GLY A 151 -9.78 0.43 18.35
C GLY A 151 -10.35 1.63 19.09
N PRO A 152 -10.80 2.67 18.37
CA PRO A 152 -10.01 3.44 17.40
C PRO A 152 -9.06 4.39 18.16
N LEU A 153 -7.75 4.32 17.91
CA LEU A 153 -6.80 5.35 18.38
C LEU A 153 -6.87 5.61 19.91
N THR A 154 -7.18 4.58 20.71
CA THR A 154 -7.41 4.76 22.16
C THR A 154 -6.14 5.04 22.92
N ASP A 155 -4.99 4.62 22.40
CA ASP A 155 -3.68 5.00 22.93
C ASP A 155 -3.06 6.15 22.13
N GLU A 156 -2.55 7.14 22.86
CA GLU A 156 -1.94 8.35 22.31
C GLU A 156 -0.78 8.02 21.35
N ASN A 157 -0.02 6.97 21.63
CA ASN A 157 1.14 6.56 20.86
C ASN A 157 0.75 6.10 19.45
N SER A 158 -0.25 5.21 19.32
CA SER A 158 -0.79 4.80 18.02
C SER A 158 -1.38 5.96 17.24
N ARG A 159 -2.07 6.88 17.94
CA ARG A 159 -2.63 8.08 17.31
C ARG A 159 -1.55 8.94 16.67
N ARG A 160 -0.45 9.17 17.39
CA ARG A 160 0.70 9.95 16.87
C ARG A 160 1.32 9.31 15.63
N LEU A 161 1.47 7.98 15.60
CA LEU A 161 1.99 7.26 14.42
C LEU A 161 1.07 7.42 13.21
N ILE A 162 -0.24 7.23 13.40
CA ILE A 162 -1.24 7.33 12.34
C ILE A 162 -1.36 8.76 11.82
N GLU A 163 -1.37 9.76 12.70
CA GLU A 163 -1.37 11.17 12.32
C GLU A 163 -0.14 11.53 11.49
N ARG A 164 1.06 11.10 11.94
CA ARG A 164 2.30 11.34 11.19
C ARG A 164 2.27 10.68 9.81
N SER A 165 1.76 9.45 9.74
CA SER A 165 1.56 8.74 8.47
C SER A 165 0.67 9.52 7.51
N ASN A 166 -0.47 10.03 8.01
CA ASN A 166 -1.41 10.81 7.19
C ASN A 166 -0.79 12.13 6.72
N GLU A 167 -0.02 12.81 7.57
CA GLU A 167 0.71 14.02 7.19
C GLU A 167 1.70 13.77 6.05
N ILE A 168 2.51 12.72 6.17
CA ILE A 168 3.50 12.31 5.15
C ILE A 168 2.79 11.93 3.86
N GLN A 169 1.77 11.08 3.94
CA GLN A 169 1.03 10.61 2.78
C GLN A 169 0.37 11.77 2.02
N ARG A 170 -0.19 12.76 2.74
CA ARG A 170 -0.73 13.97 2.11
C ARG A 170 0.34 14.70 1.29
N ARG A 171 1.51 14.97 1.86
CA ARG A 171 2.63 15.64 1.15
C ARG A 171 3.08 14.86 -0.07
N LEU A 172 3.18 13.54 0.05
CA LEU A 172 3.59 12.68 -1.05
C LEU A 172 2.54 12.66 -2.17
N PHE A 173 1.25 12.71 -1.83
CA PHE A 173 0.17 12.74 -2.82
C PHE A 173 -0.07 14.11 -3.45
N GLU A 174 0.37 15.20 -2.82
CA GLU A 174 0.29 16.55 -3.42
C GLU A 174 1.04 16.61 -4.76
N ALA A 175 2.08 15.80 -4.93
CA ALA A 175 2.85 15.70 -6.17
C ALA A 175 2.04 15.15 -7.37
N PHE A 176 0.84 14.60 -7.15
CA PHE A 176 -0.04 14.14 -8.22
C PHE A 176 -1.07 15.16 -8.64
N VAL A 177 -1.28 16.24 -7.88
CA VAL A 177 -2.28 17.24 -8.24
C VAL A 177 -1.92 17.87 -9.59
N GLY A 178 -2.86 17.82 -10.53
CA GLY A 178 -2.68 18.22 -11.93
C GLY A 178 -2.15 17.12 -12.86
N GLU A 179 -1.79 15.95 -12.35
CA GLU A 179 -1.33 14.82 -13.16
C GLU A 179 -2.50 13.99 -13.70
N ARG A 180 -2.28 13.35 -14.85
CA ARG A 180 -3.23 12.42 -15.48
C ARG A 180 -2.76 10.97 -15.30
N LEU A 181 -3.55 10.18 -14.57
CA LEU A 181 -3.22 8.81 -14.18
C LEU A 181 -4.02 7.77 -14.96
N LYS A 182 -3.37 6.69 -15.40
CA LYS A 182 -4.04 5.49 -15.93
C LYS A 182 -4.61 4.69 -14.75
N VAL A 183 -5.84 4.21 -14.82
CA VAL A 183 -6.51 3.44 -13.75
C VAL A 183 -7.22 2.20 -14.31
N VAL A 184 -7.30 1.12 -13.53
CA VAL A 184 -8.23 -0.02 -13.72
C VAL A 184 -9.50 0.28 -12.95
N ILE A 185 -10.65 0.07 -13.58
CA ILE A 185 -11.93 0.31 -12.96
C ILE A 185 -12.45 -0.96 -12.29
N GLY A 186 -12.55 -0.92 -10.97
CA GLY A 186 -13.18 -1.95 -10.15
C GLY A 186 -14.63 -1.60 -9.80
N ARG A 187 -15.52 -2.60 -9.74
CA ARG A 187 -16.85 -2.46 -9.11
C ARG A 187 -16.78 -2.69 -7.61
N TYR A 188 -17.47 -1.84 -6.85
CA TYR A 188 -17.80 -2.15 -5.46
C TYR A 188 -18.90 -3.22 -5.42
N GLY A 189 -18.61 -4.39 -4.85
CA GLY A 189 -19.66 -5.34 -4.43
C GLY A 189 -20.32 -4.90 -3.12
N GLU A 190 -21.51 -5.41 -2.81
CA GLU A 190 -22.23 -5.13 -1.54
C GLU A 190 -21.46 -5.55 -0.26
N GLY A 191 -20.28 -6.15 -0.39
CA GLY A 191 -19.38 -6.53 0.70
C GLY A 191 -18.13 -5.66 0.89
N GLY A 192 -17.87 -4.65 0.05
CA GLY A 192 -16.59 -3.90 0.05
C GLY A 192 -15.37 -4.80 -0.19
N PRO A 193 -14.15 -4.24 -0.36
CA PRO A 193 -12.95 -5.05 -0.35
C PRO A 193 -12.78 -5.64 1.05
N ALA A 194 -12.72 -6.96 1.15
CA ALA A 194 -12.20 -7.61 2.35
C ALA A 194 -10.80 -7.03 2.60
N ARG A 195 -10.62 -6.32 3.72
CA ARG A 195 -9.28 -5.99 4.20
C ARG A 195 -8.50 -7.30 4.26
N PRO A 196 -7.27 -7.38 3.72
CA PRO A 196 -6.44 -8.55 3.95
C PRO A 196 -6.23 -8.68 5.46
N GLY A 197 -6.76 -9.73 6.08
CA GLY A 197 -6.41 -10.14 7.45
C GLY A 197 -7.38 -9.82 8.59
N GLY A 198 -8.58 -9.29 8.36
CA GLY A 198 -9.56 -9.10 9.45
C GLY A 198 -10.79 -10.01 9.28
N PRO A 199 -11.35 -10.62 10.35
CA PRO A 199 -12.60 -11.35 10.25
C PRO A 199 -13.68 -10.40 9.72
N GLY A 200 -14.41 -10.85 8.70
CA GLY A 200 -15.40 -10.07 7.97
C GLY A 200 -16.37 -9.36 8.92
N LYS A 201 -16.10 -8.08 9.20
CA LYS A 201 -17.07 -7.19 9.80
C LYS A 201 -17.68 -6.40 8.67
N THR A 202 -18.91 -6.79 8.33
CA THR A 202 -19.87 -6.04 7.54
C THR A 202 -19.78 -4.54 7.90
N PRO A 203 -19.83 -3.62 6.92
CA PRO A 203 -19.88 -2.20 7.20
C PRO A 203 -21.03 -1.91 8.18
N ARG A 204 -20.74 -1.20 9.27
CA ARG A 204 -21.76 -0.71 10.21
C ARG A 204 -22.85 0.02 9.41
N ARG A 205 -24.11 -0.22 9.81
CA ARG A 205 -25.42 0.23 9.26
C ARG A 205 -25.58 1.71 8.82
N GLY A 206 -24.53 2.54 8.83
CA GLY A 206 -24.53 3.95 8.43
C GLY A 206 -23.97 4.25 7.03
N PHE A 207 -23.27 3.32 6.37
CA PHE A 207 -22.87 3.49 4.96
C PHE A 207 -24.07 3.19 4.05
N ARG A 208 -24.92 4.20 3.83
CA ARG A 208 -25.98 4.13 2.81
C ARG A 208 -25.35 3.80 1.45
N ARG A 209 -25.81 2.69 0.85
CA ARG A 209 -25.77 2.31 -0.58
C ARG A 209 -25.00 3.30 -1.48
N LEU A 210 -23.70 3.09 -1.64
CA LEU A 210 -22.92 3.67 -2.72
C LEU A 210 -22.59 2.55 -3.71
N ALA A 211 -23.44 2.37 -4.72
CA ALA A 211 -23.02 1.71 -5.95
C ALA A 211 -22.10 2.69 -6.68
N GLY A 212 -20.81 2.38 -6.78
CA GLY A 212 -19.81 3.27 -7.38
C GLY A 212 -18.69 2.47 -8.04
N LEU A 213 -18.06 3.07 -9.04
CA LEU A 213 -16.85 2.54 -9.65
C LEU A 213 -15.63 3.08 -8.88
N VAL A 214 -14.66 2.22 -8.62
CA VAL A 214 -13.40 2.56 -7.96
C VAL A 214 -12.28 2.44 -8.96
N GLY A 215 -11.55 3.53 -9.20
CA GLY A 215 -10.32 3.50 -9.99
C GLY A 215 -9.16 3.03 -9.13
N TYR A 216 -8.45 1.99 -9.57
CA TYR A 216 -7.16 1.59 -9.05
C TYR A 216 -6.08 2.06 -10.03
N PRO A 217 -5.22 3.04 -9.67
CA PRO A 217 -4.16 3.48 -10.56
C PRO A 217 -3.24 2.34 -11.01
N ILE A 218 -2.97 2.33 -12.32
CA ILE A 218 -1.95 1.51 -12.98
C ILE A 218 -0.69 2.38 -13.03
N PHE A 219 0.22 2.21 -12.07
CA PHE A 219 1.36 3.12 -11.92
C PHE A 219 2.41 2.96 -13.03
N ASP A 220 2.87 4.11 -13.54
CA ASP A 220 4.18 4.30 -14.19
C ASP A 220 4.78 5.65 -13.71
N LYS A 221 6.11 5.65 -13.54
CA LYS A 221 7.09 6.71 -13.24
C LYS A 221 7.32 7.25 -11.81
N ARG A 222 6.39 7.16 -10.85
CA ARG A 222 6.62 7.71 -9.48
C ARG A 222 5.89 6.94 -8.37
N GLN A 223 6.09 5.62 -8.30
CA GLN A 223 5.32 4.68 -7.46
C GLN A 223 4.85 5.25 -6.10
N LEU A 224 3.54 5.48 -5.99
CA LEU A 224 2.83 6.01 -4.83
C LEU A 224 1.43 5.41 -4.83
N SER A 225 1.10 4.44 -3.97
CA SER A 225 -0.21 3.80 -4.05
C SER A 225 -1.33 4.68 -3.52
N LEU A 226 -2.11 5.25 -4.43
CA LEU A 226 -3.39 5.85 -4.13
C LEU A 226 -4.42 4.73 -3.84
N TYR A 227 -4.89 4.64 -2.60
CA TYR A 227 -6.02 3.77 -2.26
C TYR A 227 -7.33 4.44 -2.66
N ALA A 228 -8.06 3.76 -3.55
CA ALA A 228 -9.49 3.89 -3.86
C ALA A 228 -10.12 5.28 -3.69
N THR A 229 -10.34 5.98 -4.81
CA THR A 229 -11.41 6.96 -4.88
C THR A 229 -12.65 6.30 -5.45
N VAL A 230 -13.72 6.28 -4.65
CA VAL A 230 -15.06 5.96 -5.13
C VAL A 230 -15.52 7.12 -5.98
N VAL A 231 -15.49 6.95 -7.29
CA VAL A 231 -16.16 7.87 -8.20
C VAL A 231 -17.63 7.45 -8.18
N LYS A 232 -18.46 8.25 -7.52
CA LYS A 232 -19.90 8.13 -7.70
C LYS A 232 -20.15 8.42 -9.18
N ILE A 233 -20.85 7.51 -9.86
CA ILE A 233 -21.38 7.79 -11.19
C ILE A 233 -22.85 8.11 -10.98
N LYS A 234 -23.28 9.36 -11.25
CA LYS A 234 -24.70 9.72 -11.20
C LYS A 234 -25.51 8.77 -12.06
N ASP A 235 -26.62 8.27 -11.51
CA ASP A 235 -27.66 7.51 -12.21
C ASP A 235 -28.13 8.29 -13.45
N GLY A 236 -27.47 8.04 -14.59
CA GLY A 236 -27.62 8.83 -15.80
C GLY A 236 -26.53 8.55 -16.83
N ALA A 237 -25.29 8.25 -16.41
CA ALA A 237 -24.22 7.77 -17.29
C ALA A 237 -24.29 6.24 -17.52
N ARG A 238 -25.51 5.69 -17.64
CA ARG A 238 -25.73 4.29 -18.00
C ARG A 238 -25.26 4.09 -19.43
N GLY A 239 -24.00 3.68 -19.64
CA GLY A 239 -23.62 3.24 -20.98
C GLY A 239 -22.20 2.78 -21.30
N ARG A 240 -21.12 3.14 -20.60
CA ARG A 240 -19.77 2.94 -21.22
C ARG A 240 -18.64 2.38 -20.37
N VAL A 241 -18.85 2.07 -19.10
CA VAL A 241 -17.73 1.62 -18.24
C VAL A 241 -18.08 0.33 -17.52
N LYS A 242 -17.29 -0.72 -17.78
CA LYS A 242 -17.38 -2.06 -17.19
C LYS A 242 -16.26 -2.29 -16.17
N ASN A 243 -16.45 -3.29 -15.31
CA ASN A 243 -15.41 -3.75 -14.40
C ASN A 243 -14.24 -4.31 -15.21
N GLY A 244 -13.02 -3.91 -14.89
CA GLY A 244 -11.81 -4.22 -15.66
C GLY A 244 -11.45 -3.19 -16.72
N ASP A 245 -12.32 -2.22 -17.02
CA ASP A 245 -12.00 -1.19 -18.01
C ASP A 245 -10.83 -0.32 -17.53
N VAL A 246 -10.03 0.12 -18.50
CA VAL A 246 -8.92 1.03 -18.27
C VAL A 246 -9.36 2.45 -18.60
N ALA A 247 -9.13 3.40 -17.69
CA ALA A 247 -9.47 4.80 -17.88
C ALA A 247 -8.32 5.74 -17.49
N PHE A 248 -8.51 7.03 -17.74
CA PHE A 248 -7.65 8.07 -17.19
C PHE A 248 -8.41 8.91 -16.16
N VAL A 249 -7.68 9.38 -15.14
CA VAL A 249 -8.22 10.23 -14.06
C VAL A 249 -7.28 11.41 -13.87
N GLU A 250 -7.83 12.60 -13.69
CA GLU A 250 -7.10 13.80 -13.31
C GLU A 250 -7.26 14.05 -11.81
N VAL A 251 -6.16 14.39 -11.15
CA VAL A 251 -6.14 14.62 -9.70
C VAL A 251 -6.28 16.12 -9.43
N ASP A 252 -7.39 16.53 -8.81
CA ASP A 252 -7.65 17.95 -8.51
C ASP A 252 -7.24 18.38 -7.10
N GLY A 253 -6.92 17.44 -6.21
CA GLY A 253 -6.56 17.73 -4.83
C GLY A 253 -6.33 16.48 -3.99
N VAL A 254 -5.84 16.69 -2.77
CA VAL A 254 -5.57 15.62 -1.79
C VAL A 254 -6.51 15.77 -0.60
N GLY A 255 -7.35 14.75 -0.33
CA GLY A 255 -8.30 14.72 0.78
C GLY A 255 -9.75 14.45 0.34
N ARG A 256 -10.75 14.97 1.06
CA ARG A 256 -12.18 14.88 0.69
C ARG A 256 -12.53 15.61 -0.62
N ALA A 257 -11.58 16.30 -1.24
CA ALA A 257 -11.79 17.18 -2.40
C ALA A 257 -11.95 16.46 -3.75
N GLY A 258 -11.91 15.13 -3.79
CA GLY A 258 -12.33 14.35 -4.96
C GLY A 258 -11.33 14.36 -6.13
N PHE A 259 -11.49 13.36 -7.00
CA PHE A 259 -10.77 13.22 -8.27
C PHE A 259 -11.76 13.51 -9.40
N ARG A 260 -11.30 14.06 -10.54
CA ARG A 260 -12.10 14.17 -11.77
C ARG A 260 -11.77 13.02 -12.70
N LEU A 261 -12.79 12.24 -13.09
CA LEU A 261 -12.61 11.12 -14.01
C LEU A 261 -12.80 11.61 -15.46
N VAL A 262 -11.77 11.43 -16.29
CA VAL A 262 -11.76 11.88 -17.69
C VAL A 262 -11.52 10.68 -18.62
N LEU A 263 -12.57 10.23 -19.30
CA LEU A 263 -12.49 9.12 -20.25
C LEU A 263 -12.47 9.66 -21.68
N GLU A 264 -11.48 9.28 -22.48
CA GLU A 264 -11.39 9.64 -23.91
C GLU A 264 -11.51 11.16 -24.18
N GLY A 265 -10.96 12.00 -23.29
CA GLY A 265 -11.04 13.46 -23.43
C GLY A 265 -12.41 14.05 -23.12
N ARG A 266 -13.33 13.27 -22.55
CA ARG A 266 -14.65 13.72 -22.06
C ARG A 266 -14.71 13.57 -20.54
N LEU A 267 -15.05 14.65 -19.86
CA LEU A 267 -15.33 14.63 -18.41
C LEU A 267 -16.54 13.72 -18.16
N ILE A 268 -16.35 12.63 -17.41
CA ILE A 268 -17.46 11.71 -17.07
C ILE A 268 -18.17 12.16 -15.80
N GLU A 269 -17.43 12.67 -14.81
CA GLU A 269 -18.04 13.24 -13.60
C GLU A 269 -17.08 14.17 -12.84
N GLN A 270 -17.67 15.16 -12.15
CA GLN A 270 -17.02 15.98 -11.12
C GLN A 270 -17.62 15.58 -9.77
N ALA A 271 -16.80 15.01 -8.89
CA ALA A 271 -17.20 14.80 -7.50
C ALA A 271 -17.11 16.15 -6.76
N SER A 272 -18.17 16.94 -6.81
CA SER A 272 -18.36 18.08 -5.90
C SER A 272 -19.13 17.62 -4.66
N SER A 273 -18.65 18.08 -3.50
CA SER A 273 -19.21 17.91 -2.15
C SER A 273 -20.73 17.93 -2.08
#